data_AF-A0A9E2AXG4-F1
#
_entry.id   AF-A0A9E2AXG4-F1
#
_cell.length_a   1.000
_cell.length_b   1.000
_cell.length_c   1.000
_cell.angle_alpha   90.00
_cell.angle_beta   90.00
_cell.angle_gamma   90.00
#
_symmetry.space_group_name_H-M   'P 1'
#
loop_
_entity.id
_entity.type
_entity.pdbx_description
1 polymer ?
#
loop_
_entity_poly.entity_id
_entity_poly.type
_entity_poly.pdbx_seq_one_letter_code
_entity_poly.pdbx_strand_id
1 'polypeptide(L)'
;TIDYTICEIANEINCDTATVTVKVIILTIDAVDDDYSDIFIDGEDGGILPDSNVLDNDTLNGLSINPEDVTITSTPTGPLTVNVDGTISVAPDTPTGSYSIEYTICENENPTNCDTATVVVLVSETISTTIEVNQLVTPNNDGRNDFLFINGVENALNNSLKIFNRWGVAVYEGRNYNNQNNVFDGRSRGRSTISAEDYLPSGVYFYIFEYEKDQESISASGYLYISK
;
A
#
# COMPACT_ATOMS: atom_id res chain seq x y z
N THR A 1 -16.77 -47.91 8.85
CA THR A 1 -16.49 -49.29 9.27
C THR A 1 -17.25 -50.24 8.39
N ILE A 2 -16.67 -51.37 8.00
CA ILE A 2 -17.33 -52.40 7.17
C ILE A 2 -17.22 -53.73 7.92
N ASP A 3 -18.34 -54.38 8.17
CA ASP A 3 -18.39 -55.73 8.72
C ASP A 3 -18.53 -56.74 7.58
N TYR A 4 -17.77 -57.84 7.64
CA TYR A 4 -17.86 -58.91 6.66
C TYR A 4 -17.85 -60.28 7.33
N THR A 5 -18.44 -61.25 6.64
CA THR A 5 -18.54 -62.64 7.09
C THR A 5 -17.91 -63.55 6.05
N ILE A 6 -17.04 -64.46 6.49
CA ILE A 6 -16.53 -65.56 5.66
C ILE A 6 -17.18 -66.84 6.15
N CYS A 7 -17.83 -67.57 5.24
CA CYS A 7 -18.43 -68.88 5.51
C CYS A 7 -17.71 -69.97 4.71
N GLU A 8 -17.59 -71.16 5.30
CA GLU A 8 -17.06 -72.33 4.60
C GLU A 8 -18.07 -72.83 3.55
N ILE A 9 -17.61 -73.06 2.31
CA ILE A 9 -18.49 -73.47 1.19
C ILE A 9 -19.16 -74.83 1.46
N ALA A 10 -18.45 -75.76 2.09
CA ALA A 10 -18.97 -77.09 2.39
C ALA A 10 -19.90 -77.12 3.61
N ASN A 11 -19.94 -76.04 4.40
CA ASN A 11 -20.72 -75.94 5.63
C ASN A 11 -21.10 -74.49 5.93
N GLU A 12 -22.25 -74.04 5.42
CA GLU A 12 -22.68 -72.63 5.48
C GLU A 12 -23.00 -72.11 6.89
N ILE A 13 -22.99 -72.98 7.91
CA ILE A 13 -23.09 -72.59 9.33
C ILE A 13 -21.72 -72.40 10.00
N ASN A 14 -20.62 -72.82 9.36
CA ASN A 14 -19.26 -72.52 9.80
C ASN A 14 -18.82 -71.18 9.21
N CYS A 15 -19.14 -70.10 9.90
CA CYS A 15 -18.80 -68.73 9.50
C CYS A 15 -18.05 -67.99 10.59
N ASP A 16 -17.19 -67.06 10.18
CA ASP A 16 -16.51 -66.10 11.05
C ASP A 16 -16.77 -64.67 10.57
N THR A 17 -16.84 -63.73 11.49
CA THR A 17 -17.08 -62.31 11.20
C THR A 17 -15.85 -61.48 11.56
N ALA A 18 -15.57 -60.49 10.73
CA ALA A 18 -14.49 -59.55 10.97
C ALA A 18 -14.89 -58.13 10.56
N THR A 19 -14.24 -57.17 11.19
CA THR A 19 -14.54 -55.75 11.01
C THR A 19 -13.32 -55.04 10.41
N VAL A 20 -13.54 -54.30 9.34
CA VAL A 20 -12.56 -53.37 8.75
C VAL A 20 -12.91 -51.96 9.17
N THR A 21 -11.98 -51.32 9.88
CA THR A 21 -12.11 -49.88 10.22
C THR A 21 -11.26 -49.07 9.26
N VAL A 22 -11.90 -48.16 8.51
CA VAL A 22 -11.21 -47.12 7.73
C VAL A 22 -11.27 -45.85 8.57
N LYS A 23 -10.11 -45.36 9.00
CA LYS A 23 -10.00 -44.07 9.69
C LYS A 23 -9.87 -42.98 8.63
N VAL A 24 -10.87 -42.11 8.53
CA VAL A 24 -10.76 -40.86 7.76
C VAL A 24 -10.08 -39.84 8.66
N ILE A 25 -8.93 -39.32 8.25
CA ILE A 25 -8.28 -38.18 8.90
C ILE A 25 -8.72 -36.96 8.11
N ILE A 26 -9.46 -36.05 8.74
CA ILE A 26 -9.65 -34.71 8.20
C ILE A 26 -8.43 -33.89 8.57
N LEU A 27 -7.74 -33.34 7.57
CA LEU A 27 -6.70 -32.35 7.82
C LEU A 27 -7.38 -31.08 8.36
N THR A 28 -6.68 -30.30 9.17
CA THR A 28 -7.23 -29.03 9.67
C THR A 28 -6.71 -27.91 8.78
N ILE A 29 -7.61 -27.20 8.09
CA ILE A 29 -7.26 -25.88 7.54
C ILE A 29 -7.32 -24.89 8.70
N ASP A 30 -6.32 -24.02 8.77
CA ASP A 30 -6.25 -22.88 9.66
C ASP A 30 -6.02 -21.66 8.77
N ALA A 31 -7.10 -20.95 8.45
CA ALA A 31 -7.06 -19.69 7.71
C ALA A 31 -6.96 -18.54 8.72
N VAL A 32 -5.96 -17.68 8.54
CA VAL A 32 -5.56 -16.65 9.47
C VAL A 32 -5.73 -15.29 8.81
N ASP A 33 -6.38 -14.36 9.53
CA ASP A 33 -6.59 -13.00 9.03
C ASP A 33 -5.28 -12.33 8.56
N ASP A 34 -5.35 -11.68 7.41
CA ASP A 34 -4.27 -10.93 6.78
C ASP A 34 -4.41 -9.42 7.03
N ASP A 35 -3.29 -8.75 7.29
CA ASP A 35 -3.22 -7.29 7.35
C ASP A 35 -2.10 -6.77 6.46
N TYR A 36 -2.49 -6.18 5.33
CA TYR A 36 -1.60 -5.50 4.38
C TYR A 36 -1.75 -3.98 4.46
N SER A 37 -2.20 -3.42 5.58
CA SER A 37 -2.36 -1.97 5.76
C SER A 37 -1.03 -1.19 5.66
N ASP A 38 0.11 -1.87 5.82
CA ASP A 38 1.45 -1.29 5.67
C ASP A 38 1.97 -1.31 4.21
N ILE A 39 1.23 -1.94 3.27
CA ILE A 39 1.53 -1.97 1.85
C ILE A 39 0.69 -0.90 1.14
N PHE A 40 1.34 -0.09 0.31
CA PHE A 40 0.68 0.98 -0.43
C PHE A 40 0.29 0.51 -1.84
N ILE A 41 -0.97 0.78 -2.20
CA ILE A 41 -1.47 0.65 -3.57
C ILE A 41 -2.21 1.93 -3.97
N ASP A 42 -1.96 2.37 -5.21
CA ASP A 42 -2.63 3.51 -5.81
C ASP A 42 -4.06 3.12 -6.21
N GLY A 43 -5.04 3.82 -5.63
CA GLY A 43 -6.44 3.62 -5.95
C GLY A 43 -6.84 4.03 -7.36
N GLU A 44 -6.13 4.97 -8.00
CA GLU A 44 -6.44 5.41 -9.37
C GLU A 44 -6.13 4.30 -10.38
N ASP A 45 -4.92 3.75 -10.33
CA ASP A 45 -4.47 2.67 -11.22
C ASP A 45 -5.04 1.30 -10.82
N GLY A 46 -5.19 1.05 -9.51
CA GLY A 46 -5.52 -0.28 -8.97
C GLY A 46 -4.48 -1.34 -9.34
N GLY A 47 -4.93 -2.59 -9.49
CA GLY A 47 -4.09 -3.72 -9.90
C GLY A 47 -3.87 -4.75 -8.80
N ILE A 48 -2.83 -5.58 -8.97
CA ILE A 48 -2.46 -6.59 -7.97
C ILE A 48 -1.62 -5.92 -6.88
N LEU A 49 -2.01 -6.14 -5.62
CA LEU A 49 -1.27 -5.67 -4.45
C LEU A 49 0.11 -6.35 -4.40
N PRO A 50 1.22 -5.60 -4.46
CA PRO A 50 2.56 -6.17 -4.49
C PRO A 50 2.90 -6.88 -3.18
N ASP A 51 3.79 -7.87 -3.25
CA ASP A 51 4.34 -8.59 -2.09
C ASP A 51 3.26 -9.09 -1.10
N SER A 52 2.13 -9.56 -1.63
CA SER A 52 0.99 -10.04 -0.84
C SER A 52 0.43 -11.36 -1.38
N ASN A 53 0.09 -12.28 -0.47
CA ASN A 53 -0.65 -13.49 -0.77
C ASN A 53 -1.35 -14.02 0.48
N VAL A 54 -2.66 -14.26 0.40
CA VAL A 54 -3.45 -14.73 1.56
C VAL A 54 -3.03 -16.11 2.08
N LEU A 55 -2.27 -16.89 1.32
CA LEU A 55 -1.79 -18.21 1.77
C LEU A 55 -0.50 -18.15 2.61
N ASP A 56 0.15 -16.98 2.73
CA ASP A 56 1.51 -16.88 3.31
C ASP A 56 1.55 -17.23 4.80
N ASN A 57 0.46 -16.98 5.53
CA ASN A 57 0.29 -17.24 6.96
C ASN A 57 -0.63 -18.43 7.28
N ASP A 58 -1.21 -19.07 6.26
CA ASP A 58 -2.20 -20.13 6.40
C ASP A 58 -1.57 -21.53 6.45
N THR A 59 -2.25 -22.47 7.11
CA THR A 59 -1.74 -23.85 7.23
C THR A 59 -2.76 -24.94 6.93
N LEU A 60 -2.28 -26.04 6.36
CA LEU A 60 -2.99 -27.32 6.25
C LEU A 60 -2.28 -28.33 7.16
N ASN A 61 -2.96 -28.73 8.24
CA ASN A 61 -2.43 -29.62 9.28
C ASN A 61 -1.12 -29.11 9.89
N GLY A 62 -1.02 -27.78 10.07
CA GLY A 62 0.14 -27.09 10.68
C GLY A 62 1.35 -26.95 9.75
N LEU A 63 1.20 -27.26 8.46
CA LEU A 63 2.21 -27.00 7.43
C LEU A 63 1.73 -25.90 6.49
N SER A 64 2.65 -25.09 5.97
CA SER A 64 2.32 -24.09 4.94
C SER A 64 1.56 -24.73 3.78
N ILE A 65 0.53 -24.04 3.31
CA ILE A 65 -0.33 -24.53 2.24
C ILE A 65 0.46 -24.61 0.93
N ASN A 66 0.31 -25.74 0.23
CA ASN A 66 0.64 -25.83 -1.19
C ASN A 66 -0.61 -25.39 -1.99
N PRO A 67 -0.53 -24.36 -2.84
CA PRO A 67 -1.69 -23.86 -3.58
C PRO A 67 -2.41 -24.91 -4.44
N GLU A 68 -1.73 -25.98 -4.85
CA GLU A 68 -2.34 -27.08 -5.62
C GLU A 68 -3.31 -27.96 -4.80
N ASP A 69 -3.20 -27.93 -3.47
CA ASP A 69 -4.00 -28.77 -2.56
C ASP A 69 -5.30 -28.09 -2.10
N VAL A 70 -5.47 -26.80 -2.42
CA VAL A 70 -6.61 -26.00 -1.98
C VAL A 70 -7.30 -25.28 -3.13
N THR A 71 -8.52 -24.82 -2.86
CA THR A 71 -9.24 -23.86 -3.69
C THR A 71 -9.56 -22.64 -2.84
N ILE A 72 -9.28 -21.45 -3.38
CA ILE A 72 -9.61 -20.15 -2.77
C ILE A 72 -10.84 -19.60 -3.45
N THR A 73 -11.79 -19.11 -2.65
CA THR A 73 -12.94 -18.36 -3.14
C THR A 73 -13.14 -17.10 -2.31
N SER A 74 -13.62 -16.04 -2.94
CA SER A 74 -14.03 -14.81 -2.26
C SER A 74 -15.31 -14.29 -2.89
N THR A 75 -16.11 -13.56 -2.10
CA THR A 75 -17.20 -12.76 -2.65
C THR A 75 -16.69 -11.34 -2.77
N PRO A 76 -16.51 -10.77 -3.98
CA PRO A 76 -15.99 -9.42 -4.13
C PRO A 76 -16.80 -8.41 -3.32
N THR A 77 -16.14 -7.71 -2.40
CA THR A 77 -16.72 -6.63 -1.59
C THR A 77 -16.10 -5.30 -2.02
N GLY A 78 -16.92 -4.45 -2.66
CA GLY A 78 -16.44 -3.14 -3.11
C GLY A 78 -15.31 -3.29 -4.15
N PRO A 79 -14.12 -2.71 -3.89
CA PRO A 79 -13.01 -2.72 -4.85
C PRO A 79 -12.09 -3.94 -4.79
N LEU A 80 -12.20 -4.80 -3.77
CA LEU A 80 -11.24 -5.89 -3.55
C LEU A 80 -11.69 -7.20 -4.19
N THR A 81 -10.72 -8.01 -4.62
CA THR A 81 -10.91 -9.41 -5.03
C THR A 81 -9.71 -10.24 -4.59
N VAL A 82 -9.95 -11.37 -3.92
CA VAL A 82 -8.91 -12.39 -3.69
C VAL A 82 -8.97 -13.38 -4.85
N ASN A 83 -7.88 -13.49 -5.60
CA ASN A 83 -7.75 -14.33 -6.78
C ASN A 83 -7.51 -15.80 -6.39
N VAL A 84 -7.69 -16.70 -7.35
CA VAL A 84 -7.54 -18.15 -7.14
C VAL A 84 -6.12 -18.59 -6.78
N ASP A 85 -5.12 -17.76 -7.07
CA ASP A 85 -3.71 -17.97 -6.71
C ASP A 85 -3.32 -17.33 -5.37
N GLY A 86 -4.29 -16.74 -4.66
CA GLY A 86 -4.12 -16.08 -3.37
C GLY A 86 -3.66 -14.62 -3.45
N THR A 87 -3.38 -14.09 -4.65
CA THR A 87 -3.07 -12.67 -4.82
C THR A 87 -4.30 -11.80 -4.61
N ILE A 88 -4.09 -10.56 -4.16
CA ILE A 88 -5.17 -9.60 -3.91
C ILE A 88 -5.19 -8.55 -5.03
N SER A 89 -6.36 -8.34 -5.64
CA SER A 89 -6.59 -7.29 -6.64
C SER A 89 -7.41 -6.15 -6.05
N VAL A 90 -7.04 -4.92 -6.42
CA VAL A 90 -7.77 -3.68 -6.17
C VAL A 90 -8.28 -3.13 -7.50
N ALA A 91 -9.57 -2.77 -7.56
CA ALA A 91 -10.14 -2.14 -8.75
C ALA A 91 -9.53 -0.74 -8.99
N PRO A 92 -9.37 -0.30 -10.25
CA PRO A 92 -9.03 1.09 -10.54
C PRO A 92 -10.13 2.05 -10.05
N ASP A 93 -9.80 3.33 -9.95
CA ASP A 93 -10.67 4.39 -9.43
C ASP A 93 -11.22 4.12 -8.01
N THR A 94 -10.48 3.36 -7.20
CA THR A 94 -10.85 3.07 -5.80
C THR A 94 -10.49 4.26 -4.91
N PRO A 95 -11.45 4.87 -4.19
CA PRO A 95 -11.15 5.97 -3.29
C PRO A 95 -10.16 5.58 -2.18
N THR A 96 -9.43 6.56 -1.66
CA THR A 96 -8.58 6.38 -0.48
C THR A 96 -9.41 5.86 0.71
N GLY A 97 -8.94 4.79 1.34
CA GLY A 97 -9.63 4.18 2.47
C GLY A 97 -9.09 2.81 2.83
N SER A 98 -9.53 2.31 3.98
CA SER A 98 -9.29 0.92 4.38
C SER A 98 -10.44 0.06 3.88
N TYR A 99 -10.10 -1.05 3.22
CA TYR A 99 -11.03 -2.00 2.65
C TYR A 99 -10.75 -3.40 3.19
N SER A 100 -11.80 -4.19 3.36
CA SER A 100 -11.69 -5.57 3.80
C SER A 100 -12.51 -6.50 2.92
N ILE A 101 -12.01 -7.72 2.72
CA ILE A 101 -12.72 -8.79 2.02
C ILE A 101 -12.52 -10.11 2.78
N GLU A 102 -13.58 -10.90 2.87
CA GLU A 102 -13.54 -12.26 3.40
C GLU A 102 -13.24 -13.24 2.26
N TYR A 103 -12.38 -14.22 2.53
CA TYR A 103 -12.10 -15.33 1.64
C TYR A 103 -12.28 -16.68 2.35
N THR A 104 -12.42 -17.73 1.56
CA THR A 104 -12.58 -19.11 2.04
C THR A 104 -11.54 -19.99 1.35
N ILE A 105 -10.82 -20.77 2.13
CA ILE A 105 -9.95 -21.85 1.65
C ILE A 105 -10.66 -23.17 1.88
N CYS A 106 -10.72 -24.01 0.85
CA CYS A 106 -11.23 -25.38 0.96
C CYS A 106 -10.18 -26.39 0.46
N GLU A 107 -10.08 -27.54 1.11
CA GLU A 107 -9.21 -28.64 0.67
C GLU A 107 -9.78 -29.30 -0.60
N ASN A 108 -8.93 -29.53 -1.60
CA ASN A 108 -9.37 -30.13 -2.87
C ASN A 108 -9.80 -31.59 -2.71
N GLU A 109 -9.10 -32.36 -1.87
CA GLU A 109 -9.44 -33.76 -1.61
C GLU A 109 -10.65 -33.92 -0.68
N ASN A 110 -10.95 -32.92 0.15
CA ASN A 110 -12.11 -32.90 1.05
C ASN A 110 -12.83 -31.54 1.00
N PRO A 111 -13.69 -31.28 0.00
CA PRO A 111 -14.30 -29.95 -0.19
C PRO A 111 -15.24 -29.45 0.91
N THR A 112 -15.51 -30.26 1.94
CA THR A 112 -16.23 -29.85 3.15
C THR A 112 -15.30 -29.37 4.27
N ASN A 113 -13.99 -29.60 4.13
CA ASN A 113 -12.96 -29.07 4.99
C ASN A 113 -12.58 -27.69 4.45
N CYS A 114 -13.15 -26.66 5.07
CA CYS A 114 -12.91 -25.28 4.68
C CYS A 114 -12.76 -24.42 5.93
N ASP A 115 -12.05 -23.31 5.77
CA ASP A 115 -11.95 -22.26 6.77
C ASP A 115 -12.01 -20.88 6.10
N THR A 116 -12.36 -19.86 6.88
CA THR A 116 -12.57 -18.48 6.39
C THR A 116 -11.73 -17.49 7.16
N ALA A 117 -11.15 -16.53 6.43
CA ALA A 117 -10.38 -15.44 7.01
C ALA A 117 -10.65 -14.13 6.26
N THR A 118 -10.18 -13.03 6.83
CA THR A 118 -10.34 -11.69 6.28
C THR A 118 -9.00 -11.07 5.95
N VAL A 119 -8.96 -10.34 4.84
CA VAL A 119 -7.81 -9.50 4.47
C VAL A 119 -8.18 -8.04 4.54
N VAL A 120 -7.30 -7.23 5.13
CA VAL A 120 -7.41 -5.76 5.19
C VAL A 120 -6.35 -5.12 4.29
N VAL A 121 -6.78 -4.17 3.46
CA VAL A 121 -5.93 -3.42 2.53
C VAL A 121 -6.16 -1.94 2.72
N LEU A 122 -5.07 -1.15 2.78
CA LEU A 122 -5.13 0.30 2.77
C LEU A 122 -4.92 0.81 1.33
N VAL A 123 -5.96 1.41 0.75
CA VAL A 123 -5.87 2.11 -0.54
C VAL A 123 -5.57 3.57 -0.25
N SER A 124 -4.50 4.10 -0.87
CA SER A 124 -4.10 5.50 -0.73
C SER A 124 -4.35 6.25 -2.04
N GLU A 125 -4.59 7.56 -1.95
CA GLU A 125 -4.30 8.44 -3.08
C GLU A 125 -2.79 8.39 -3.36
N THR A 126 -2.39 8.50 -4.62
CA THR A 126 -0.99 8.59 -5.03
C THR A 126 -0.26 9.56 -4.10
N ILE A 127 0.73 9.07 -3.34
CA ILE A 127 1.78 9.97 -2.84
C ILE A 127 2.46 10.45 -4.11
N SER A 128 2.18 11.69 -4.51
CA SER A 128 2.62 12.24 -5.79
C SER A 128 4.11 11.93 -6.00
N THR A 129 4.40 10.95 -6.85
CA THR A 129 5.79 10.58 -7.17
C THR A 129 6.42 11.69 -8.00
N THR A 130 5.60 12.55 -8.59
CA THR A 130 6.02 13.77 -9.26
C THR A 130 6.30 14.87 -8.24
N ILE A 131 7.53 15.38 -8.24
CA ILE A 131 7.90 16.52 -7.42
C ILE A 131 7.53 17.79 -8.17
N GLU A 132 6.53 18.51 -7.66
CA GLU A 132 6.02 19.73 -8.28
C GLU A 132 6.05 20.90 -7.30
N VAL A 133 6.70 21.98 -7.69
CA VAL A 133 6.78 23.21 -6.89
C VAL A 133 5.59 24.11 -7.25
N ASN A 134 4.74 24.41 -6.28
CA ASN A 134 3.60 25.31 -6.49
C ASN A 134 4.09 26.72 -6.90
N GLN A 135 3.34 27.39 -7.78
CA GLN A 135 3.74 28.68 -8.35
C GLN A 135 3.18 29.88 -7.59
N LEU A 136 2.53 29.68 -6.43
CA LEU A 136 1.89 30.76 -5.67
C LEU A 136 2.20 30.68 -4.17
N VAL A 137 2.54 31.82 -3.58
CA VAL A 137 2.66 32.00 -2.13
C VAL A 137 1.91 33.27 -1.71
N THR A 138 0.98 33.14 -0.78
CA THR A 138 0.17 34.22 -0.21
C THR A 138 0.27 34.24 1.31
N PRO A 139 1.33 34.85 1.88
CA PRO A 139 1.60 34.77 3.31
C PRO A 139 0.74 35.77 4.09
N ASN A 140 -0.57 35.52 4.14
CA ASN A 140 -1.60 36.35 4.78
C ASN A 140 -2.21 35.67 6.03
N ASN A 141 -1.75 34.47 6.35
CA ASN A 141 -2.14 33.64 7.49
C ASN A 141 -3.62 33.21 7.45
N ASP A 142 -4.16 32.95 6.26
CA ASP A 142 -5.52 32.44 6.04
C ASP A 142 -5.59 30.90 5.92
N GLY A 143 -4.45 30.22 6.02
CA GLY A 143 -4.30 28.77 5.89
C GLY A 143 -4.18 28.28 4.45
N ARG A 144 -4.16 29.16 3.45
CA ARG A 144 -4.03 28.81 2.03
C ARG A 144 -2.79 29.46 1.43
N ASN A 145 -1.89 28.62 0.88
CA ASN A 145 -0.64 29.05 0.24
C ASN A 145 0.23 29.98 1.12
N ASP A 146 0.11 29.91 2.45
CA ASP A 146 0.91 30.74 3.37
C ASP A 146 2.42 30.48 3.29
N PHE A 147 2.79 29.33 2.72
CA PHE A 147 4.14 28.96 2.37
C PHE A 147 4.16 28.25 1.01
N LEU A 148 5.34 28.13 0.41
CA LEU A 148 5.55 27.40 -0.83
C LEU A 148 5.32 25.90 -0.61
N PHE A 149 4.18 25.37 -1.04
CA PHE A 149 3.96 23.94 -0.99
C PHE A 149 4.67 23.24 -2.16
N ILE A 150 5.40 22.16 -1.89
CA ILE A 150 6.02 21.31 -2.93
C ILE A 150 5.38 19.93 -2.87
N ASN A 151 4.60 19.56 -3.89
CA ASN A 151 3.98 18.22 -3.97
C ASN A 151 5.07 17.15 -4.04
N GLY A 152 4.91 16.04 -3.32
CA GLY A 152 5.85 14.91 -3.37
C GLY A 152 7.19 15.13 -2.66
N VAL A 153 7.33 16.17 -1.84
CA VAL A 153 8.64 16.55 -1.24
C VAL A 153 9.23 15.48 -0.32
N GLU A 154 8.40 14.62 0.27
CA GLU A 154 8.80 13.44 1.05
C GLU A 154 9.65 12.45 0.24
N ASN A 155 9.50 12.43 -1.09
CA ASN A 155 10.30 11.62 -2.00
C ASN A 155 11.55 12.36 -2.51
N ALA A 156 11.71 13.65 -2.17
CA ALA A 156 12.84 14.49 -2.55
C ALA A 156 13.96 14.40 -1.50
N LEU A 157 14.78 13.35 -1.57
CA LEU A 157 15.89 13.15 -0.64
C LEU A 157 16.98 14.21 -0.81
N ASN A 158 17.73 14.50 0.24
CA ASN A 158 18.86 15.44 0.23
C ASN A 158 18.55 16.80 -0.42
N ASN A 159 17.30 17.26 -0.30
CA ASN A 159 16.83 18.39 -1.09
C ASN A 159 17.33 19.76 -0.62
N SER A 160 17.39 20.71 -1.55
CA SER A 160 17.67 22.11 -1.29
C SER A 160 16.85 23.04 -2.18
N LEU A 161 16.45 24.19 -1.63
CA LEU A 161 15.64 25.20 -2.30
C LEU A 161 16.38 26.53 -2.27
N LYS A 162 16.54 27.15 -3.45
CA LYS A 162 17.02 28.53 -3.59
C LYS A 162 15.99 29.36 -4.33
N ILE A 163 15.73 30.56 -3.84
CA ILE A 163 14.81 31.51 -4.48
C ILE A 163 15.55 32.80 -4.80
N PHE A 164 15.32 33.31 -6.00
CA PHE A 164 15.96 34.48 -6.56
C PHE A 164 14.91 35.54 -6.90
N ASN A 165 15.25 36.80 -6.70
CA ASN A 165 14.46 37.89 -7.25
C ASN A 165 14.70 38.05 -8.77
N ARG A 166 13.96 38.97 -9.40
CA ARG A 166 14.06 39.25 -10.85
C ARG A 166 15.45 39.69 -11.36
N TRP A 167 16.36 40.07 -10.46
CA TRP A 167 17.73 40.47 -10.79
C TRP A 167 18.75 39.32 -10.60
N GLY A 168 18.28 38.12 -10.25
CA GLY A 168 19.14 36.96 -10.01
C GLY A 168 19.82 36.96 -8.64
N VAL A 169 19.40 37.82 -7.71
CA VAL A 169 19.93 37.83 -6.33
C VAL A 169 19.17 36.81 -5.50
N ALA A 170 19.89 35.90 -4.84
CA ALA A 170 19.31 34.93 -3.92
C ALA A 170 18.71 35.63 -2.69
N VAL A 171 17.41 35.41 -2.47
CA VAL A 171 16.63 35.96 -1.36
C VAL A 171 16.27 34.90 -0.31
N TYR A 172 16.37 33.63 -0.66
CA TYR A 172 16.20 32.50 0.25
C TYR A 172 17.10 31.34 -0.18
N GLU A 173 17.71 30.67 0.80
CA GLU A 173 18.40 29.40 0.62
C GLU A 173 18.06 28.49 1.80
N GLY A 174 17.61 27.27 1.52
CA GLY A 174 17.26 26.26 2.52
C GLY A 174 17.63 24.85 2.08
N ARG A 175 17.79 23.94 3.04
CA ARG A 175 18.01 22.51 2.83
C ARG A 175 16.98 21.72 3.63
N ASN A 176 16.69 20.48 3.24
CA ASN A 176 15.74 19.59 3.93
C ASN A 176 14.31 20.16 4.01
N TYR A 177 13.83 20.73 2.92
CA TYR A 177 12.45 21.21 2.77
C TYR A 177 11.46 20.04 2.98
N ASN A 178 10.37 20.27 3.71
CA ASN A 178 9.46 19.18 4.08
C ASN A 178 7.98 19.54 4.20
N ASN A 179 7.54 20.73 3.77
CA ASN A 179 6.16 21.23 3.90
C ASN A 179 5.59 21.26 5.34
N GLN A 180 6.39 21.00 6.38
CA GLN A 180 5.91 20.87 7.76
C GLN A 180 6.50 21.97 8.65
N ASN A 181 7.77 21.80 9.03
CA ASN A 181 8.47 22.70 9.95
C ASN A 181 9.63 23.46 9.27
N ASN A 182 9.98 23.07 8.04
CA ASN A 182 11.02 23.71 7.26
C ASN A 182 10.47 24.08 5.89
N VAL A 183 9.99 25.32 5.81
CA VAL A 183 9.24 25.86 4.67
C VAL A 183 9.71 27.28 4.33
N PHE A 184 9.38 27.71 3.11
CA PHE A 184 9.51 29.10 2.68
C PHE A 184 8.16 29.79 2.78
N ASP A 185 8.02 30.67 3.77
CA ASP A 185 6.81 31.41 4.12
C ASP A 185 6.77 32.82 3.51
N GLY A 186 7.55 33.06 2.45
CA GLY A 186 7.66 34.38 1.80
C GLY A 186 8.62 35.35 2.48
N ARG A 187 9.31 34.96 3.56
CA ARG A 187 10.35 35.80 4.19
C ARG A 187 11.73 35.60 3.57
N SER A 188 12.48 36.70 3.48
CA SER A 188 13.87 36.68 3.06
C SER A 188 14.74 35.99 4.11
N ARG A 189 15.59 35.05 3.69
CA ARG A 189 16.68 34.48 4.50
C ARG A 189 18.06 34.62 3.83
N GLY A 190 18.15 35.48 2.82
CA GLY A 190 19.38 35.76 2.07
C GLY A 190 20.38 36.62 2.85
N ARG A 191 21.68 36.39 2.61
CA ARG A 191 22.80 37.02 3.35
C ARG A 191 23.00 38.52 3.08
N SER A 192 22.38 39.11 2.06
CA SER A 192 22.66 40.49 1.64
C SER A 192 21.44 41.20 1.01
N THR A 193 21.07 42.36 1.55
CA THR A 193 20.24 43.46 1.01
C THR A 193 18.76 43.57 1.39
N ILE A 194 18.11 42.52 1.91
CA ILE A 194 16.82 42.63 2.63
C ILE A 194 17.10 42.16 4.05
N SER A 195 16.59 42.84 5.08
CA SER A 195 16.75 42.36 6.45
C SER A 195 16.30 40.90 6.49
N ALA A 196 17.19 40.00 6.94
CA ALA A 196 16.81 38.62 7.19
C ALA A 196 15.53 38.65 8.06
N GLU A 197 14.51 37.90 7.65
CA GLU A 197 13.17 37.81 8.26
C GLU A 197 12.10 38.81 7.79
N ASP A 198 12.39 39.75 6.88
CA ASP A 198 11.33 40.57 6.27
C ASP A 198 10.58 39.82 5.15
N TYR A 199 9.27 40.05 5.06
CA TYR A 199 8.46 39.56 3.94
C TYR A 199 8.93 40.17 2.63
N LEU A 200 9.12 39.31 1.63
CA LEU A 200 9.48 39.73 0.30
C LEU A 200 8.34 40.53 -0.36
N PRO A 201 8.64 41.59 -1.11
CA PRO A 201 7.61 42.35 -1.85
C PRO A 201 6.85 41.48 -2.84
N SER A 202 5.58 41.81 -3.09
CA SER A 202 4.77 41.12 -4.08
C SER A 202 5.41 41.18 -5.47
N GLY A 203 5.44 40.05 -6.17
CA GLY A 203 6.06 39.95 -7.48
C GLY A 203 6.47 38.54 -7.86
N VAL A 204 7.07 38.42 -9.05
CA VAL A 204 7.60 37.17 -9.58
C VAL A 204 9.02 36.94 -9.06
N TYR A 205 9.26 35.73 -8.59
CA TYR A 205 10.53 35.18 -8.15
C TYR A 205 10.82 33.91 -8.93
N PHE A 206 12.06 33.45 -8.88
CA PHE A 206 12.51 32.23 -9.55
C PHE A 206 13.07 31.27 -8.52
N TYR A 207 12.86 29.97 -8.72
CA TYR A 207 13.41 28.96 -7.82
C TYR A 207 14.32 27.99 -8.57
N ILE A 208 15.26 27.42 -7.81
CA ILE A 208 15.98 26.20 -8.13
C ILE A 208 15.75 25.25 -6.96
N PHE A 209 15.20 24.08 -7.25
CA PHE A 209 14.96 23.00 -6.30
C PHE A 209 15.78 21.77 -6.74
N GLU A 210 16.80 21.45 -5.96
CA GLU A 210 17.70 20.32 -6.20
C GLU A 210 17.36 19.20 -5.23
N TYR A 211 17.30 17.96 -5.68
CA TYR A 211 16.98 16.80 -4.84
C TYR A 211 17.50 15.50 -5.46
N GLU A 212 17.50 14.44 -4.66
CA GLU A 212 17.77 13.07 -5.09
C GLU A 212 16.49 12.25 -5.07
N LYS A 213 16.22 11.50 -6.14
CA LYS A 213 15.11 10.55 -6.24
C LYS A 213 15.57 9.37 -7.09
N ASP A 214 15.25 8.14 -6.68
CA ASP A 214 15.61 6.91 -7.41
C ASP A 214 17.11 6.81 -7.75
N GLN A 215 17.97 7.27 -6.81
CA GLN A 215 19.44 7.38 -6.97
C GLN A 215 19.93 8.37 -8.04
N GLU A 216 19.03 9.17 -8.62
CA GLU A 216 19.37 10.24 -9.56
C GLU A 216 19.32 11.61 -8.87
N SER A 217 20.26 12.49 -9.21
CA SER A 217 20.22 13.90 -8.80
C SER A 217 19.44 14.72 -9.83
N ILE A 218 18.39 15.40 -9.38
CA ILE A 218 17.48 16.18 -10.23
C ILE A 218 17.51 17.65 -9.81
N SER A 219 17.44 18.54 -10.81
CA SER A 219 17.34 19.99 -10.61
C SER A 219 16.09 20.52 -11.32
N ALA A 220 15.07 20.86 -10.55
CA ALA A 220 13.88 21.53 -11.03
C ALA A 220 14.03 23.06 -10.91
N SER A 221 13.55 23.81 -11.90
CA SER A 221 13.58 25.27 -11.86
C SER A 221 12.33 25.86 -12.49
N GLY A 222 11.90 27.01 -11.99
CA GLY A 222 10.70 27.68 -12.46
C GLY A 222 10.53 29.05 -11.84
N TYR A 223 9.30 29.54 -11.87
CA TYR A 223 8.92 30.80 -11.24
C TYR A 223 7.85 30.56 -10.19
N LEU A 224 7.76 31.48 -9.23
CA LEU A 224 6.66 31.56 -8.28
C LEU A 224 6.27 33.02 -8.09
N TYR A 225 4.98 33.27 -7.86
CA TYR A 225 4.43 34.58 -7.57
C TYR A 225 4.17 34.68 -6.06
N ILE A 226 4.74 35.72 -5.44
CA ILE A 226 4.47 36.06 -4.05
C ILE A 226 3.47 37.21 -4.04
N SER A 227 2.38 37.07 -3.28
CA SER A 227 1.41 38.15 -3.06
C SER A 227 0.96 38.17 -1.62
N LYS A 228 1.37 39.19 -0.88
CA LYS A 228 0.84 39.45 0.46
C LYS A 228 -0.50 40.15 0.42
#